data_AF-Q74LZ4-F1
#
_entry.id   AF-Q74LZ4-F1
#
_cell.length_a   1.000
_cell.length_b   1.000
_cell.length_c   1.000
_cell.angle_alpha   90.00
_cell.angle_beta   90.00
_cell.angle_gamma   90.00
#
_symmetry.space_group_name_H-M   'P 1'
#
loop_
_entity.id
_entity.type
_entity.pdbx_description
1 polymer ?
#
loop_
_entity_poly.entity_id
_entity_poly.type
_entity_poly.pdbx_seq_one_letter_code
_entity_poly.pdbx_strand_id
1 'polypeptide(L)'
;MNATYREMAKLRTLYPTKEIDVLNIIGNVGGNSDGIVKNASSLSLEYLVAPMAKSYRVVTITGKNAEHGQLTYNKQVEKQIINFLWLQ
;
A
#
# COMPACT_ATOMS: atom_id res chain seq x y z
N MET A 1 -4.23 6.86 16.16
CA MET A 1 -5.02 5.74 15.57
C MET A 1 -6.51 6.08 15.70
N ASN A 2 -7.26 6.15 14.59
CA ASN A 2 -8.67 6.56 14.61
C ASN A 2 -9.62 5.38 14.93
N ALA A 3 -10.91 5.66 15.13
CA ALA A 3 -11.91 4.64 15.49
C ALA A 3 -12.08 3.56 14.40
N THR A 4 -12.17 3.96 13.13
CA THR A 4 -12.31 3.04 11.99
C THR A 4 -11.15 2.05 11.91
N TYR A 5 -9.91 2.52 12.10
CA TYR A 5 -8.73 1.67 12.07
C TYR A 5 -8.73 0.65 13.22
N ARG A 6 -9.22 1.03 14.41
CA ARG A 6 -9.36 0.08 15.53
C ARG A 6 -10.36 -1.03 15.21
N GLU A 7 -11.47 -0.72 14.54
CA GLU A 7 -12.43 -1.75 14.13
C GLU A 7 -11.85 -2.68 13.07
N MET A 8 -11.15 -2.16 12.05
CA MET A 8 -10.45 -3.00 11.06
C MET A 8 -9.38 -3.90 11.71
N ALA A 9 -8.64 -3.39 12.69
CA ALA A 9 -7.63 -4.15 13.40
C ALA A 9 -8.19 -5.36 14.17
N LYS A 10 -9.44 -5.29 14.64
CA LYS A 10 -10.14 -6.45 15.26
C LYS A 10 -10.45 -7.55 14.25
N LEU A 11 -10.65 -7.18 12.98
CA LEU A 11 -11.02 -8.10 11.91
C LEU A 11 -9.82 -8.70 11.19
N ARG A 12 -8.58 -8.32 11.53
CA ARG A 12 -7.37 -8.77 10.83
C ARG A 12 -7.23 -10.29 10.72
N THR A 13 -7.76 -11.04 11.69
CA THR A 13 -7.71 -12.50 11.73
C THR A 13 -8.68 -13.16 10.74
N LEU A 14 -9.60 -12.40 10.16
CA LEU A 14 -10.49 -12.88 9.08
C LEU A 14 -9.80 -12.85 7.71
N TYR A 15 -8.64 -12.21 7.58
CA TYR A 15 -7.89 -12.17 6.34
C TYR A 15 -7.38 -13.58 5.99
N PRO A 16 -7.51 -14.05 4.73
CA PRO A 16 -7.13 -15.41 4.34
C PRO A 16 -5.66 -15.72 4.67
N THR A 17 -5.42 -16.88 5.26
CA THR A 17 -4.11 -17.24 5.79
C THR A 17 -3.24 -17.83 4.69
N LYS A 18 -2.16 -17.14 4.35
CA LYS A 18 -1.14 -17.58 3.37
C LYS A 18 -1.67 -17.84 1.95
N GLU A 19 -2.81 -17.23 1.62
CA GLU A 19 -3.43 -17.34 0.29
C GLU A 19 -3.23 -16.09 -0.57
N ILE A 20 -3.21 -14.90 0.05
CA ILE A 20 -3.24 -13.63 -0.68
C ILE A 20 -1.86 -12.98 -0.68
N ASP A 21 -1.37 -12.67 -1.87
CA ASP A 21 -0.22 -11.79 -2.10
C ASP A 21 -0.69 -10.33 -2.10
N VAL A 22 0.06 -9.42 -1.46
CA VAL A 22 -0.32 -8.00 -1.30
C VAL A 22 0.80 -7.08 -1.79
N LEU A 23 0.44 -6.14 -2.67
CA LEU A 23 1.29 -5.04 -3.11
C LEU A 23 0.72 -3.70 -2.62
N ASN A 24 1.48 -2.98 -1.79
CA ASN A 24 1.15 -1.63 -1.33
C ASN A 24 2.05 -0.59 -2.02
N ILE A 25 1.49 0.14 -2.98
CA ILE A 25 2.21 1.20 -3.70
C ILE A 25 1.89 2.54 -3.04
N ILE A 26 2.93 3.28 -2.63
CA ILE A 26 2.77 4.58 -1.95
C ILE A 26 3.57 5.66 -2.68
N GLY A 27 3.08 6.90 -2.66
CA GLY A 27 3.81 8.07 -3.15
C GLY A 27 4.54 8.82 -2.05
N ASN A 28 5.70 9.39 -2.36
CA ASN A 28 6.43 10.29 -1.47
C ASN A 28 7.04 11.45 -2.27
N VAL A 29 6.42 12.62 -2.17
CA VAL A 29 6.92 13.87 -2.77
C VAL A 29 7.90 14.61 -1.87
N GLY A 30 8.21 14.04 -0.69
CA GLY A 30 8.92 14.67 0.42
C GLY A 30 8.03 14.71 1.67
N GLY A 31 8.66 14.77 2.85
CA GLY A 31 7.92 14.88 4.12
C GLY A 31 7.08 13.64 4.48
N ASN A 32 7.39 12.47 3.91
CA ASN A 32 6.67 11.21 4.14
C ASN A 32 5.18 11.30 3.76
N SER A 33 4.89 11.89 2.62
CA SER A 33 3.53 12.11 2.11
C SER A 33 3.53 12.13 0.59
N ASP A 34 2.42 11.72 -0.02
CA ASP A 34 2.14 11.97 -1.46
C ASP A 34 1.52 13.37 -1.69
N GLY A 35 1.47 14.21 -0.67
CA GLY A 35 0.86 15.55 -0.70
C GLY A 35 -0.55 15.58 -0.11
N ILE A 36 -1.27 14.45 -0.10
CA ILE A 36 -2.63 14.32 0.45
C ILE A 36 -2.66 13.33 1.62
N VAL A 37 -2.03 12.17 1.45
CA VAL A 37 -2.00 11.05 2.39
C VAL A 37 -0.58 10.87 2.94
N LYS A 38 -0.46 10.92 4.27
CA LYS A 38 0.79 10.61 4.96
C LYS A 38 1.16 9.15 4.76
N ASN A 39 2.42 8.85 4.49
CA ASN A 39 2.92 7.49 4.31
C ASN A 39 2.67 6.61 5.54
N ALA A 40 2.71 7.17 6.76
CA ALA A 40 2.33 6.43 7.97
C ALA A 40 0.89 5.90 7.92
N SER A 41 -0.02 6.60 7.24
CA SER A 41 -1.38 6.13 6.99
C SER A 41 -1.38 4.99 5.97
N SER A 42 -0.73 5.16 4.82
CA SER A 42 -0.69 4.14 3.77
C SER A 42 0.03 2.85 4.23
N LEU A 43 1.10 2.98 5.00
CA LEU A 43 1.89 1.87 5.54
C LEU A 43 1.19 1.14 6.69
N SER A 44 0.20 1.77 7.34
CA SER A 44 -0.55 1.11 8.41
C SER A 44 -1.29 -0.15 7.95
N LEU A 45 -1.56 -0.29 6.65
CA LEU A 45 -2.13 -1.51 6.07
C LEU A 45 -1.33 -2.78 6.46
N GLU A 46 -0.01 -2.69 6.56
CA GLU A 46 0.86 -3.82 6.91
C GLU A 46 0.40 -4.51 8.19
N TYR A 47 0.08 -3.74 9.23
CA TYR A 47 -0.39 -4.28 10.51
C TYR A 47 -1.72 -5.03 10.39
N LEU A 48 -2.55 -4.66 9.42
CA LEU A 48 -3.86 -5.27 9.20
C LEU A 48 -3.78 -6.58 8.42
N VAL A 49 -2.81 -6.73 7.50
CA VAL A 49 -2.83 -7.86 6.55
C VAL A 49 -1.56 -8.71 6.54
N ALA A 50 -0.38 -8.13 6.77
CA ALA A 50 0.90 -8.84 6.60
C ALA A 50 1.07 -10.09 7.49
N PRO A 51 0.58 -10.14 8.75
CA PRO A 51 0.67 -11.35 9.57
C PRO A 51 -0.01 -12.57 8.93
N MET A 52 -1.12 -12.34 8.23
CA MET A 52 -1.96 -13.39 7.63
C MET A 52 -1.64 -13.61 6.16
N ALA A 53 -1.24 -12.57 5.42
CA ALA A 53 -0.95 -12.62 4.00
C ALA A 53 0.14 -13.63 3.64
N LYS A 54 0.10 -14.13 2.40
CA LYS A 54 1.13 -14.98 1.79
C LYS A 54 2.42 -14.19 1.58
N SER A 55 2.29 -12.99 1.01
CA SER A 55 3.36 -12.00 0.90
C SER A 55 2.81 -10.58 1.06
N TYR A 56 3.67 -9.67 1.51
CA TYR A 56 3.38 -8.24 1.61
C TYR A 56 4.59 -7.47 1.11
N ARG A 57 4.42 -6.67 0.05
CA ARG A 57 5.48 -5.85 -0.55
C ARG A 57 5.04 -4.40 -0.62
N VAL A 58 5.93 -3.50 -0.18
CA VAL A 58 5.76 -2.06 -0.35
C VAL A 58 6.60 -1.59 -1.52
N VAL A 59 6.04 -0.71 -2.36
CA VAL A 59 6.80 0.06 -3.35
C VAL A 59 6.56 1.53 -3.13
N THR A 60 7.63 2.27 -2.84
CA THR A 60 7.58 3.73 -2.70
C THR A 60 7.99 4.38 -4.00
N ILE A 61 7.06 5.13 -4.59
CA ILE A 61 7.32 6.03 -5.72
C ILE A 61 7.77 7.36 -5.15
N THR A 62 8.87 7.91 -5.65
CA THR A 62 9.44 9.17 -5.16
C THR A 62 9.55 10.22 -6.26
N GLY A 63 9.58 11.50 -5.87
CA GLY A 63 9.79 12.63 -6.79
C GLY A 63 8.49 13.31 -7.22
N LYS A 64 8.56 14.23 -8.17
CA LYS A 64 7.42 15.09 -8.55
C LYS A 64 6.18 14.32 -9.02
N ASN A 65 6.36 13.15 -9.62
CA ASN A 65 5.26 12.31 -10.13
C ASN A 65 4.78 11.29 -9.09
N ALA A 66 5.18 11.44 -7.82
CA ALA A 66 4.69 10.65 -6.69
C ALA A 66 3.56 11.34 -5.93
N GLU A 67 3.07 12.49 -6.43
CA GLU A 67 1.93 13.18 -5.86
C GLU A 67 0.66 12.32 -6.00
N HIS A 68 -0.26 12.46 -5.05
CA HIS A 68 -1.47 11.64 -4.92
C HIS A 68 -2.24 11.45 -6.24
N GLY A 69 -2.55 12.54 -6.95
CA GLY A 69 -3.24 12.49 -8.24
C GLY A 69 -2.37 11.97 -9.39
N GLN A 70 -1.05 12.06 -9.29
CA GLN A 70 -0.10 11.59 -10.31
C GLN A 70 0.17 10.08 -10.22
N LEU A 71 -0.01 9.44 -9.06
CA LEU A 71 0.27 8.02 -8.87
C LEU A 71 -0.49 7.14 -9.88
N THR A 72 -1.73 7.48 -10.22
CA THR A 72 -2.56 6.71 -11.18
C THR A 72 -2.10 6.87 -12.64
N TYR A 73 -1.34 7.91 -12.97
CA TYR A 73 -0.78 8.15 -14.29
C TYR A 73 0.72 7.81 -14.38
N ASN A 74 1.29 7.30 -13.29
CA ASN A 74 2.72 7.05 -13.21
C ASN A 74 3.08 5.70 -13.85
N LYS A 75 3.88 5.73 -14.92
CA LYS A 75 4.34 4.52 -15.63
C LYS A 75 5.08 3.51 -14.73
N GLN A 76 5.72 3.95 -13.66
CA GLN A 76 6.33 3.04 -12.70
C GLN A 76 5.27 2.28 -11.91
N VAL A 77 4.19 2.96 -11.49
CA VAL A 77 3.04 2.33 -10.81
C VAL A 77 2.38 1.32 -11.73
N GLU A 78 2.08 1.71 -12.97
CA GLU A 78 1.54 0.84 -14.01
C GLU A 78 2.40 -0.43 -14.17
N LYS A 79 3.71 -0.28 -14.33
CA LYS A 79 4.64 -1.42 -14.44
C LYS A 79 4.61 -2.32 -13.20
N GLN A 80 4.53 -1.76 -11.99
CA GLN A 80 4.47 -2.56 -10.76
C GLN A 80 3.18 -3.36 -10.67
N ILE A 81 2.03 -2.76 -11.04
CA ILE A 81 0.74 -3.44 -11.08
C ILE A 81 0.77 -4.55 -12.12
N ILE A 82 1.27 -4.27 -13.34
CA ILE A 82 1.33 -5.25 -14.41
C ILE A 82 2.17 -6.46 -14.01
N ASN A 83 3.36 -6.19 -13.48
CA ASN A 83 4.25 -7.24 -13.02
C ASN A 83 3.62 -8.08 -11.91
N PHE A 84 2.92 -7.43 -10.96
CA PHE A 84 2.30 -8.10 -9.82
C PHE A 84 1.09 -8.97 -10.18
N LEU A 85 0.27 -8.53 -11.13
CA LEU A 85 -0.97 -9.23 -11.47
C LEU A 85 -0.80 -10.29 -12.56
N TRP A 86 0.14 -10.11 -13.50
CA TRP A 86 0.19 -10.94 -14.72
C TRP A 86 1.54 -11.58 -15.04
N LEU A 87 2.65 -11.10 -14.46
CA LEU A 87 4.00 -11.55 -14.83
C LEU A 87 4.79 -12.18 -13.67
N GLN A 88 4.11 -12.51 -12.57
CA GLN A 88 4.70 -13.23 -11.43
C GLN A 88 4.79 -14.73 -11.66
#